data_AF-A0A9E4PMP9-F1
#
_entry.id   AF-A0A9E4PMP9-F1
#
_cell.length_a   1.000
_cell.length_b   1.000
_cell.length_c   1.000
_cell.angle_alpha   90.00
_cell.angle_beta   90.00
_cell.angle_gamma   90.00
#
_symmetry.space_group_name_H-M   'P 1'
#
loop_
_entity.id
_entity.type
_entity.pdbx_description
1 polymer ?
#
loop_
_entity_poly.entity_id
_entity_poly.type
_entity_poly.pdbx_seq_one_letter_code
_entity_poly.pdbx_strand_id
1 'polypeptide(L)'
;MSRVDLDQQLNILEQEVGLLAGDVESAITRAVDSLKRRDLTVSQQVVDEDDYIDQKRFDIEDRCVDLIATQQPMARDLRAIIAFLHIAVELERMGDYAEGIAKISLMMGDAPPLKPLIDIPRMAEKATKMLRDSMDS
;
A
#
# COMPACT_ATOMS: atom_id res chain seq x y z
N MET A 1 -0.96 18.04 -26.56
CA MET A 1 0.21 17.36 -25.97
C MET A 1 0.62 16.19 -26.85
N SER A 2 1.87 15.75 -26.79
CA SER A 2 2.38 14.70 -27.69
C SER A 2 2.12 13.31 -27.11
N ARG A 3 2.05 12.28 -27.95
CA ARG A 3 1.94 10.89 -27.48
C ARG A 3 3.06 10.49 -26.50
N VAL A 4 4.27 10.99 -26.75
CA VAL A 4 5.46 10.76 -25.91
C VAL A 4 5.26 11.29 -24.49
N ASP A 5 4.57 12.42 -24.35
CA ASP A 5 4.29 13.02 -23.04
C ASP A 5 3.30 12.17 -22.23
N LEU A 6 2.23 11.68 -22.87
CA LEU A 6 1.29 10.76 -22.22
C LEU A 6 1.98 9.46 -21.78
N ASP A 7 2.79 8.85 -22.65
CA ASP A 7 3.52 7.61 -22.31
C ASP A 7 4.49 7.84 -21.13
N GLN A 8 5.15 9.01 -21.07
CA GLN A 8 5.99 9.38 -19.93
C GLN A 8 5.19 9.54 -18.64
N GLN A 9 4.02 10.19 -18.68
CA GLN A 9 3.17 10.34 -17.50
C GLN A 9 2.61 9.01 -17.00
N LEU A 10 2.26 8.09 -17.90
CA LEU A 10 1.83 6.74 -17.53
C LEU A 10 2.93 5.96 -16.82
N ASN A 11 4.18 6.06 -17.28
CA ASN A 11 5.32 5.42 -16.61
C ASN A 11 5.57 6.01 -15.22
N ILE A 12 5.38 7.33 -15.04
CA ILE A 12 5.50 7.96 -13.71
C ILE A 12 4.41 7.44 -12.78
N LEU A 13 3.18 7.36 -13.27
CA LEU A 13 2.04 6.86 -12.50
C LEU A 13 2.25 5.39 -12.07
N GLU A 14 2.77 4.56 -12.97
CA GLU A 14 3.15 3.17 -12.66
C GLU A 14 4.21 3.09 -11.55
N GLN A 15 5.23 3.96 -11.61
CA GLN A 15 6.25 4.04 -10.57
C GLN A 15 5.68 4.50 -9.22
N GLU A 16 4.77 5.47 -9.21
CA GLU A 16 4.10 5.96 -7.99
C GLU A 16 3.27 4.85 -7.33
N VAL A 17 2.52 4.07 -8.12
CA VAL A 17 1.79 2.88 -7.64
C VAL A 17 2.76 1.82 -7.10
N GLY A 18 3.89 1.59 -7.78
CA GLY A 18 4.94 0.68 -7.29
C GLY A 18 5.55 1.10 -5.95
N LEU A 19 5.76 2.41 -5.77
CA LEU A 19 6.24 2.95 -4.49
C LEU A 19 5.19 2.80 -3.38
N LEU A 20 3.91 3.05 -3.67
CA LEU A 20 2.82 2.80 -2.73
C LEU A 20 2.76 1.33 -2.30
N ALA A 21 2.92 0.40 -3.24
CA ALA A 21 2.97 -1.03 -2.95
C ALA A 21 4.13 -1.41 -2.02
N GLY A 22 5.31 -0.81 -2.22
CA GLY A 22 6.47 -1.01 -1.34
C GLY A 22 6.24 -0.48 0.08
N ASP A 23 5.58 0.68 0.22
CA ASP A 23 5.25 1.24 1.53
C ASP A 23 4.24 0.36 2.28
N VAL A 24 3.21 -0.14 1.59
CA VAL A 24 2.22 -1.07 2.13
C VAL A 24 2.87 -2.40 2.56
N GLU A 25 3.79 -2.96 1.77
CA GLU A 25 4.55 -4.14 2.17
C GLU A 25 5.35 -3.91 3.46
N SER A 26 6.00 -2.74 3.57
CA SER A 26 6.76 -2.33 4.75
C SER A 26 5.84 -2.20 5.97
N ALA A 27 4.68 -1.55 5.82
CA ALA A 27 3.69 -1.39 6.88
C ALA A 27 3.21 -2.75 7.41
N ILE A 28 2.82 -3.68 6.53
CA ILE A 28 2.39 -5.04 6.91
C ILE A 28 3.50 -5.76 7.68
N THR A 29 4.73 -5.71 7.18
CA THR A 29 5.87 -6.39 7.81
C THR A 29 6.16 -5.82 9.19
N ARG A 30 6.18 -4.48 9.33
CA ARG A 30 6.41 -3.79 10.59
C ARG A 30 5.30 -4.03 11.59
N ALA A 31 4.03 -3.95 11.18
CA ALA A 31 2.87 -4.20 12.05
C ALA A 31 2.91 -5.61 12.65
N VAL A 32 3.27 -6.60 11.84
CA VAL A 32 3.30 -8.01 12.28
C VAL A 32 4.53 -8.30 13.16
N ASP A 33 5.70 -7.73 12.83
CA ASP A 33 6.89 -7.85 13.68
C ASP A 33 6.70 -7.13 15.02
N SER A 34 6.09 -5.94 15.02
CA SER A 34 5.78 -5.21 16.25
C SER A 34 4.78 -5.96 17.12
N LEU A 35 3.75 -6.57 16.53
CA LEU A 35 2.81 -7.45 17.23
C LEU A 35 3.51 -8.65 17.86
N LYS A 36 4.44 -9.28 17.12
CA LYS A 36 5.22 -10.43 17.60
C LYS A 36 6.14 -10.08 18.75
N ARG A 37 6.82 -8.93 18.67
CA ARG A 37 7.84 -8.49 19.65
C ARG A 37 7.28 -7.67 20.79
N ARG A 38 6.00 -7.27 20.73
CA ARG A 38 5.39 -6.29 21.64
C ARG A 38 6.08 -4.93 21.58
N ASP A 39 6.46 -4.52 20.38
CA ASP A 39 7.02 -3.20 20.19
C ASP A 39 5.89 -2.18 20.02
N LEU A 40 5.43 -1.62 21.14
CA LEU A 40 4.38 -0.61 21.13
C LEU A 40 4.84 0.69 20.44
N THR A 41 6.14 0.98 20.43
CA THR A 41 6.68 2.17 19.76
C THR A 41 6.55 2.03 18.26
N VAL A 42 7.01 0.90 17.71
CA VAL A 42 6.85 0.62 16.26
C VAL A 42 5.38 0.48 15.90
N SER A 43 4.54 -0.08 16.79
CA SER A 43 3.10 -0.18 16.53
C SER A 43 2.48 1.21 16.40
N GLN A 44 2.80 2.16 17.28
CA GLN A 44 2.31 3.53 17.15
C GLN A 44 2.81 4.20 15.86
N GLN A 45 4.09 4.01 15.51
CA GLN A 45 4.63 4.55 14.26
C GLN A 45 3.88 4.05 13.03
N VAL A 46 3.54 2.76 12.97
CA VAL A 46 2.76 2.22 11.84
C VAL A 46 1.37 2.87 11.75
N VAL A 47 0.73 3.14 12.89
CA VAL A 47 -0.55 3.85 12.93
C VAL A 47 -0.40 5.29 12.42
N ASP A 48 0.63 5.99 12.87
CA ASP A 48 0.87 7.39 12.50
C ASP A 48 1.31 7.55 11.03
N GLU A 49 1.95 6.52 10.46
CA GLU A 49 2.43 6.51 9.07
C GLU A 49 1.34 6.11 8.06
N ASP A 50 0.18 5.63 8.50
CA ASP A 50 -0.93 5.22 7.63
C ASP A 50 -1.50 6.40 6.83
N ASP A 51 -1.60 7.58 7.45
CA ASP A 51 -2.00 8.84 6.80
C ASP A 51 -1.15 9.16 5.55
N TYR A 52 0.11 8.68 5.50
CA TYR A 52 0.99 8.87 4.33
C TYR A 52 0.63 7.92 3.17
N ILE A 53 0.17 6.71 3.47
CA ILE A 53 -0.33 5.75 2.47
C ILE A 53 -1.63 6.31 1.86
N ASP A 54 -2.52 6.83 2.69
CA ASP A 54 -3.75 7.51 2.27
C ASP A 54 -3.45 8.69 1.33
N GLN A 55 -2.54 9.58 1.75
CA GLN A 55 -2.18 10.75 0.95
C GLN A 55 -1.60 10.34 -0.40
N LYS A 56 -0.72 9.33 -0.45
CA LYS A 56 -0.19 8.82 -1.71
C LYS A 56 -1.27 8.25 -2.62
N ARG A 57 -2.25 7.55 -2.07
CA ARG A 57 -3.40 7.06 -2.85
C ARG A 57 -4.18 8.22 -3.45
N PHE A 58 -4.44 9.28 -2.69
CA PHE A 58 -5.10 10.48 -3.20
C PHE A 58 -4.27 11.20 -4.27
N ASP A 59 -2.96 11.31 -4.10
CA ASP A 59 -2.08 11.93 -5.10
C ASP A 59 -2.10 11.16 -6.43
N ILE A 60 -2.11 9.82 -6.37
CA ILE A 60 -2.26 8.95 -7.55
C ILE A 60 -3.64 9.16 -8.19
N GLU A 61 -4.70 9.26 -7.39
CA GLU A 61 -6.07 9.50 -7.87
C GLU A 61 -6.19 10.84 -8.61
N ASP A 62 -5.69 11.91 -8.02
CA ASP A 62 -5.69 13.25 -8.63
C ASP A 62 -4.93 13.25 -9.96
N ARG A 63 -3.75 12.58 -9.99
CA ARG A 63 -2.95 12.49 -11.21
C ARG A 63 -3.66 11.70 -12.31
N CYS A 64 -4.39 10.64 -11.95
CA CYS A 64 -5.23 9.91 -12.91
C CYS A 64 -6.33 10.79 -13.50
N VAL A 65 -7.03 11.54 -12.65
CA VAL A 65 -8.09 12.47 -13.08
C VAL A 65 -7.54 13.55 -14.01
N ASP A 66 -6.39 14.14 -13.65
CA ASP A 66 -5.70 15.14 -14.45
C ASP A 66 -5.30 14.60 -15.82
N LEU A 67 -4.78 13.38 -15.90
CA LEU A 67 -4.43 12.75 -17.18
C LEU A 67 -5.66 12.52 -18.06
N ILE A 68 -6.77 12.06 -17.48
CA ILE A 68 -8.02 11.87 -18.22
C ILE A 68 -8.53 13.21 -18.76
N ALA A 69 -8.52 14.25 -17.92
CA ALA A 69 -9.04 15.57 -18.28
C ALA A 69 -8.17 16.27 -19.33
N THR A 70 -6.85 16.17 -19.23
CA THR A 70 -5.91 16.96 -20.04
C THR A 70 -5.44 16.25 -21.31
N GLN A 71 -5.41 14.91 -21.34
CA GLN A 71 -4.84 14.13 -22.46
C GLN A 71 -5.89 13.44 -23.33
N GLN A 72 -7.14 13.31 -22.86
CA GLN A 72 -8.21 12.58 -23.56
C GLN A 72 -7.73 11.19 -24.06
N PRO A 73 -7.24 10.33 -23.14
CA PRO A 73 -6.63 9.06 -23.48
C PRO A 73 -7.58 8.15 -24.27
N MET A 74 -7.04 7.40 -25.22
CA MET A 74 -7.82 6.42 -25.96
C MET A 74 -8.09 5.17 -25.12
N ALA A 75 -8.96 4.28 -25.61
CA ALA A 75 -9.49 3.15 -24.85
C ALA A 75 -8.43 2.27 -24.14
N ARG A 76 -7.24 2.10 -24.72
CA ARG A 76 -6.15 1.33 -24.08
C ARG A 76 -5.56 2.08 -22.89
N ASP A 77 -5.21 3.35 -23.07
CA ASP A 77 -4.56 4.16 -22.05
C ASP A 77 -5.54 4.49 -20.92
N LEU A 78 -6.80 4.77 -21.26
CA LEU A 78 -7.86 4.99 -20.28
C LEU A 78 -8.06 3.76 -19.38
N ARG A 79 -8.02 2.54 -19.93
CA ARG A 79 -8.09 1.32 -19.12
C ARG A 79 -6.89 1.18 -18.18
N ALA A 80 -5.69 1.57 -18.63
CA ALA A 80 -4.50 1.53 -17.77
C ALA A 80 -4.65 2.52 -16.60
N ILE A 81 -5.08 3.75 -16.87
CA ILE A 81 -5.33 4.77 -15.82
C ILE A 81 -6.38 4.28 -14.82
N ILE A 82 -7.49 3.72 -15.29
CA ILE A 82 -8.54 3.15 -14.41
C ILE A 82 -8.00 1.96 -13.60
N ALA A 83 -7.13 1.13 -14.19
CA ALA A 83 -6.51 0.04 -13.45
C ALA A 83 -5.61 0.57 -12.32
N PHE A 84 -4.80 1.60 -12.58
CA PHE A 84 -3.97 2.24 -11.54
C PHE A 84 -4.80 2.81 -10.40
N LEU A 85 -5.94 3.45 -10.69
CA LEU A 85 -6.89 3.91 -9.67
C LEU A 85 -7.35 2.77 -8.75
N HIS A 86 -7.83 1.67 -9.34
CA HIS A 86 -8.30 0.54 -8.56
C HIS A 86 -7.19 -0.14 -7.76
N ILE A 87 -5.99 -0.27 -8.34
CA ILE A 87 -4.83 -0.83 -7.65
C ILE A 87 -4.47 0.06 -6.45
N ALA A 88 -4.42 1.38 -6.61
CA ALA A 88 -4.10 2.31 -5.52
C ALA A 88 -5.09 2.20 -4.35
N VAL A 89 -6.39 2.06 -4.64
CA VAL A 89 -7.42 1.84 -3.61
C VAL A 89 -7.24 0.50 -2.89
N GLU A 90 -6.95 -0.59 -3.61
CA GLU A 90 -6.71 -1.88 -2.97
C GLU A 90 -5.40 -1.90 -2.16
N LEU A 91 -4.38 -1.15 -2.58
CA LEU A 91 -3.13 -0.97 -1.83
C LEU A 91 -3.37 -0.20 -0.53
N GLU A 92 -4.09 0.92 -0.57
CA GLU A 92 -4.44 1.67 0.64
C GLU A 92 -5.23 0.82 1.64
N ARG A 93 -6.20 0.04 1.15
CA ARG A 93 -6.96 -0.88 1.99
C ARG A 93 -6.09 -1.98 2.62
N MET A 94 -4.99 -2.36 1.99
CA MET A 94 -3.98 -3.23 2.59
C MET A 94 -3.16 -2.52 3.66
N GLY A 95 -2.90 -1.21 3.50
CA GLY A 95 -2.37 -0.31 4.52
C GLY A 95 -3.26 -0.26 5.76
N ASP A 96 -4.56 0.00 5.59
CA ASP A 96 -5.57 -0.03 6.66
C ASP A 96 -5.51 -1.33 7.49
N TYR A 97 -5.31 -2.48 6.83
CA TYR A 97 -5.19 -3.75 7.55
C TYR A 97 -3.89 -3.83 8.37
N ALA A 98 -2.79 -3.25 7.88
CA ALA A 98 -1.55 -3.14 8.65
C ALA A 98 -1.72 -2.20 9.86
N GLU A 99 -2.36 -1.05 9.67
CA GLU A 99 -2.72 -0.11 10.73
C GLU A 99 -3.60 -0.80 11.80
N GLY A 100 -4.59 -1.58 11.36
CA GLY A 100 -5.44 -2.39 12.24
C GLY A 100 -4.66 -3.42 13.06
N ILE A 101 -3.69 -4.11 12.46
CA ILE A 101 -2.80 -5.04 13.19
C ILE A 101 -1.99 -4.29 14.26
N ALA A 102 -1.47 -3.11 13.93
CA ALA A 102 -0.69 -2.28 14.85
C ALA A 102 -1.57 -1.76 16.00
N LYS A 103 -2.80 -1.30 15.72
CA LYS A 103 -3.80 -0.93 16.74
C LYS A 103 -4.11 -2.09 17.68
N ILE A 104 -4.27 -3.30 17.16
CA ILE A 104 -4.45 -4.50 18.00
C ILE A 104 -3.24 -4.71 18.92
N SER A 105 -2.02 -4.56 18.42
CA SER A 105 -0.80 -4.64 19.25
C SER A 105 -0.82 -3.63 20.39
N LEU A 106 -1.17 -2.37 20.10
CA LEU A 106 -1.32 -1.31 21.11
C LEU A 106 -2.40 -1.63 22.16
N MET A 107 -3.56 -2.14 21.72
CA MET A 107 -4.65 -2.53 22.62
C MET A 107 -4.27 -3.70 23.54
N MET A 108 -3.44 -4.63 23.05
CA MET A 108 -2.94 -5.74 23.87
C MET A 108 -1.92 -5.26 24.92
N GLY A 109 -1.23 -4.13 24.68
CA GLY A 109 -0.22 -3.57 25.56
C GLY A 109 0.87 -4.58 25.91
N ASP A 110 1.31 -4.57 27.17
CA ASP A 110 2.37 -5.44 27.68
C ASP A 110 1.88 -6.83 28.10
N ALA A 111 0.62 -7.18 27.81
CA ALA A 111 0.07 -8.48 28.19
C ALA A 111 0.82 -9.62 27.47
N PRO A 112 1.23 -10.67 28.20
CA PRO A 112 1.92 -11.79 27.60
C PRO A 112 1.02 -12.46 26.55
N PRO A 113 1.56 -12.83 25.38
CA PRO A 113 0.77 -13.51 24.36
C PRO A 113 0.28 -14.86 24.89
N LEU A 114 -0.97 -15.22 24.59
CA LEU A 114 -1.57 -16.50 24.98
C LEU A 114 -0.76 -17.70 24.48
N LYS A 115 -0.15 -17.55 23.29
CA LYS A 115 0.75 -18.52 22.66
C LYS A 115 1.79 -17.79 21.81
N PRO A 116 2.96 -18.41 21.54
CA PRO A 116 3.91 -17.85 20.58
C PRO A 116 3.27 -17.60 19.21
N LEU A 117 3.52 -16.42 18.64
CA LEU A 117 3.03 -16.04 17.31
C LEU A 117 3.96 -16.61 16.23
N ILE A 118 3.69 -17.85 15.82
CA ILE A 118 4.45 -18.55 14.76
C ILE A 118 3.76 -18.38 13.40
N ASP A 119 2.43 -18.54 13.36
CA ASP A 119 1.70 -18.61 12.10
C ASP A 119 1.40 -17.24 11.50
N ILE A 120 1.15 -16.21 12.34
CA ILE A 120 0.85 -14.85 11.86
C ILE A 120 2.02 -14.26 11.05
N PRO A 121 3.29 -14.30 11.52
CA PRO A 121 4.42 -13.84 10.70
C PRO A 121 4.55 -14.59 9.37
N ARG A 122 4.32 -15.92 9.36
CA ARG A 122 4.36 -16.72 8.12
C ARG A 122 3.25 -16.36 7.15
N MET A 123 2.07 -16.00 7.66
CA MET A 123 0.96 -15.52 6.82
C MET A 123 1.31 -14.18 6.20
N ALA A 124 1.92 -13.27 6.98
CA ALA A 124 2.36 -11.97 6.48
C ALA A 124 3.43 -12.09 5.38
N GLU A 125 4.42 -12.97 5.55
CA GLU A 125 5.43 -13.27 4.52
C GLU A 125 4.79 -13.78 3.22
N LYS A 126 3.76 -14.63 3.31
CA LYS A 126 3.04 -15.11 2.13
C LYS A 126 2.24 -14.00 1.46
N ALA A 127 1.52 -13.19 2.24
CA ALA A 127 0.71 -12.10 1.71
C ALA A 127 1.58 -11.04 1.02
N THR A 128 2.69 -10.63 1.63
CA THR A 128 3.65 -9.68 1.05
C THR A 128 4.35 -10.25 -0.18
N LYS A 129 4.63 -11.55 -0.22
CA LYS A 129 5.11 -12.21 -1.44
C LYS A 129 4.07 -12.17 -2.56
N MET A 130 2.80 -12.46 -2.27
CA MET A 130 1.72 -12.37 -3.27
C MET A 130 1.59 -10.95 -3.83
N LEU A 131 1.76 -9.93 -2.98
CA LEU A 131 1.78 -8.54 -3.42
C LEU A 131 2.94 -8.28 -4.39
N ARG A 132 4.18 -8.63 -4.02
CA ARG A 132 5.36 -8.50 -4.89
C ARG A 132 5.18 -9.21 -6.23
N ASP A 133 4.77 -10.48 -6.20
CA ASP A 133 4.56 -11.26 -7.41
C ASP A 133 3.50 -10.60 -8.34
N SER A 134 2.50 -9.91 -7.76
CA SER A 134 1.45 -9.22 -8.51
C SER A 134 1.92 -7.89 -9.13
N MET A 135 2.94 -7.25 -8.55
CA MET A 135 3.52 -6.00 -9.05
C MET A 135 4.63 -6.24 -10.09
N ASP A 136 5.28 -7.40 -10.06
CA ASP A 136 6.33 -7.81 -11.00
C ASP A 136 5.78 -8.38 -12.34
N SER A 137 4.45 -8.51 -12.46
CA SER A 137 3.75 -9.15 -13.60
C SER A 137 3.25 -8.16 -14.64
#